data_AF-A0A2G2WUF2-F1
#
_entry.id   AF-A0A2G2WUF2-F1
#
_cell.length_a   1.000
_cell.length_b   1.000
_cell.length_c   1.000
_cell.angle_alpha   90.00
_cell.angle_beta   90.00
_cell.angle_gamma   90.00
#
_symmetry.space_group_name_H-M   'P 1'
#
loop_
_entity.id
_entity.type
_entity.pdbx_description
1 polymer ?
#
loop_
_entity_poly.entity_id
_entity_poly.type
_entity_poly.pdbx_seq_one_letter_code
_entity_poly.pdbx_strand_id
1 'polypeptide(L)'
;MNGFSQASSATGAIPLQWDLGYDNIGVEDDQNTPKEQLSFDDAFEYVKAARCIADPNIGFACQLLQCQKRVHAFPLSPSSLLRMYRVTPHSPYDPLHLIPKMLNDPSPTVLDSRGAFIIHLPASIYVWIGKKSEAIMERDARGVVCQISHYEKVQAPIITVMEG
;
A
#
# COMPACT_ATOMS: atom_id res chain seq x y z
N MET A 1 20.30 -14.16 54.49
CA MET A 1 19.62 -12.97 55.06
C MET A 1 19.68 -11.86 54.02
N ASN A 2 18.49 -11.47 53.56
CA ASN A 2 18.05 -10.16 53.05
C ASN A 2 18.95 -9.47 52.01
N GLY A 3 18.50 -9.10 50.82
CA GLY A 3 17.14 -8.87 50.33
C GLY A 3 17.27 -7.80 49.25
N PHE A 4 17.05 -8.19 47.99
CA PHE A 4 17.03 -7.30 46.84
C PHE A 4 15.87 -6.30 47.00
N SER A 5 16.18 -5.00 47.00
CA SER A 5 15.18 -3.93 46.86
C SER A 5 15.11 -3.44 45.42
N GLN A 6 13.87 -3.27 44.98
CA GLN A 6 13.39 -2.82 43.68
C GLN A 6 13.77 -1.35 43.40
N ALA A 7 13.90 -0.98 42.12
CA ALA A 7 12.86 -0.18 41.44
C ALA A 7 13.32 0.24 40.03
N SER A 8 12.38 0.04 39.11
CA SER A 8 12.37 0.39 37.69
C SER A 8 12.41 1.91 37.45
N SER A 9 13.04 2.34 36.35
CA SER A 9 12.51 3.42 35.50
C SER A 9 13.26 3.46 34.18
N ALA A 10 12.69 2.77 33.19
CA ALA A 10 13.07 2.90 31.78
C ALA A 10 12.66 4.28 31.26
N THR A 11 13.61 5.01 30.69
CA THR A 11 13.40 6.32 30.09
C THR A 11 12.80 6.17 28.69
N GLY A 12 11.50 6.44 28.59
CA GLY A 12 10.86 7.28 27.57
C GLY A 12 11.12 6.95 26.09
N ALA A 13 10.47 5.91 25.56
CA ALA A 13 9.99 5.95 24.19
C ALA A 13 8.58 6.57 24.22
N ILE A 14 8.35 7.60 23.40
CA ILE A 14 7.03 8.20 23.18
C ILE A 14 6.38 7.43 22.01
N PRO A 15 5.32 6.64 22.22
CA PRO A 15 4.47 6.18 21.13
C PRO A 15 3.38 7.22 20.89
N LEU A 16 3.25 7.64 19.64
CA LEU A 16 2.22 8.56 19.18
C LEU A 16 0.82 7.96 19.40
N GLN A 17 0.18 8.46 20.45
CA GLN A 17 -1.24 8.76 20.61
C GLN A 17 -2.17 8.35 19.45
N TRP A 18 -2.82 7.18 19.58
CA TRP A 18 -4.09 6.86 18.91
C TRP A 18 -5.23 6.59 19.91
N ASP A 19 -5.15 7.10 21.14
CA ASP A 19 -6.26 7.08 22.08
C ASP A 19 -7.31 8.14 21.69
N LEU A 20 -8.19 7.78 20.77
CA LEU A 20 -9.54 8.31 20.72
C LEU A 20 -10.50 7.12 20.82
N GLY A 21 -11.23 7.11 21.94
CA GLY A 21 -12.04 6.00 22.39
C GLY A 21 -13.15 5.62 21.43
N TYR A 22 -13.37 4.31 21.35
CA TYR A 22 -14.66 3.73 21.07
C TYR A 22 -14.93 2.71 22.17
N ASP A 23 -15.95 3.03 22.97
CA ASP A 23 -16.47 2.16 24.01
C ASP A 23 -16.85 0.78 23.46
N ASN A 24 -16.62 -0.21 24.32
CA ASN A 24 -16.98 -1.62 24.18
C ASN A 24 -18.33 -1.84 23.48
N ILE A 25 -18.28 -2.40 22.28
CA ILE A 25 -19.33 -3.30 21.79
C ILE A 25 -18.65 -4.66 21.63
N GLY A 26 -18.94 -5.55 22.57
CA GLY A 26 -18.42 -6.91 22.56
C GLY A 26 -18.84 -7.62 21.28
N VAL A 27 -17.85 -7.93 20.44
CA VAL A 27 -17.95 -9.00 19.47
C VAL A 27 -16.95 -10.04 19.96
N GLU A 28 -17.50 -11.18 20.37
CA GLU A 28 -16.73 -12.34 20.79
C GLU A 28 -15.69 -12.67 19.71
N ASP A 29 -14.44 -12.74 20.14
CA ASP A 29 -13.26 -13.01 19.33
C ASP A 29 -13.31 -14.51 18.95
N ASP A 30 -13.99 -14.81 17.83
CA ASP A 30 -13.99 -16.16 17.28
C ASP A 30 -12.61 -16.49 16.71
N GLN A 31 -12.15 -17.67 17.09
CA GLN A 31 -10.77 -18.12 17.00
C GLN A 31 -10.29 -18.16 15.54
N ASN A 32 -9.15 -17.52 15.29
CA ASN A 32 -8.13 -17.96 14.34
C ASN A 32 -8.65 -18.45 12.96
N THR A 33 -9.32 -17.57 12.21
CA THR A 33 -9.35 -17.68 10.75
C THR A 33 -8.31 -16.71 10.19
N PRO A 34 -7.31 -17.19 9.41
CA PRO A 34 -6.53 -16.29 8.58
C PRO A 34 -7.53 -15.43 7.79
N LYS A 35 -7.42 -14.09 7.83
CA LYS A 35 -8.15 -13.21 6.89
C LYS A 35 -7.56 -13.40 5.49
N GLU A 36 -7.61 -14.63 4.98
CA GLU A 36 -7.14 -15.02 3.67
C GLU A 36 -8.20 -14.64 2.66
N GLN A 37 -7.85 -13.67 1.82
CA GLN A 37 -8.39 -13.47 0.48
C GLN A 37 -9.93 -13.53 0.38
N LEU A 38 -10.62 -12.68 1.15
CA LEU A 38 -12.06 -12.46 0.96
C LEU A 38 -12.34 -11.84 -0.41
N SER A 39 -13.43 -12.27 -1.05
CA SER A 39 -13.92 -11.58 -2.24
C SER A 39 -14.35 -10.15 -1.92
N PHE A 40 -14.43 -9.29 -2.93
CA PHE A 40 -14.91 -7.92 -2.77
C PHE A 40 -16.30 -7.90 -2.13
N ASP A 41 -17.20 -8.78 -2.56
CA ASP A 41 -18.58 -8.84 -2.08
C ASP A 41 -18.62 -9.26 -0.61
N ASP A 42 -17.85 -10.28 -0.21
CA ASP A 42 -17.79 -10.74 1.18
C ASP A 42 -17.18 -9.66 2.09
N ALA A 43 -16.10 -9.01 1.63
CA ALA A 43 -15.47 -7.92 2.36
C ALA A 43 -16.39 -6.70 2.46
N PHE A 44 -17.17 -6.41 1.41
CA PHE A 44 -18.12 -5.31 1.38
C PHE A 44 -19.28 -5.54 2.34
N GLU A 45 -19.90 -6.73 2.33
CA GLU A 45 -20.96 -7.07 3.27
C GLU A 45 -20.46 -7.10 4.72
N TYR A 46 -19.23 -7.56 4.97
CA TYR A 46 -18.62 -7.45 6.29
C TYR A 46 -18.49 -5.99 6.77
N VAL A 47 -17.97 -5.09 5.92
CA VAL A 47 -17.83 -3.66 6.26
C VAL A 47 -19.18 -2.99 6.47
N LYS A 48 -20.18 -3.35 5.67
CA LYS A 48 -21.56 -2.88 5.77
C LYS A 48 -22.25 -3.38 7.03
N ALA A 49 -22.00 -4.61 7.46
CA ALA A 49 -22.50 -5.14 8.72
C ALA A 49 -21.87 -4.42 9.93
N ALA A 50 -20.60 -4.03 9.83
CA ALA A 50 -19.87 -3.34 10.89
C ALA A 50 -20.09 -1.81 10.96
N ARG A 51 -20.70 -1.20 9.94
CA ARG A 51 -20.85 0.27 9.83
C ARG A 51 -22.26 0.69 9.46
N CYS A 52 -22.73 1.80 10.01
CA CYS A 52 -24.05 2.34 9.68
C CYS A 52 -24.19 2.78 8.21
N ILE A 53 -23.08 3.11 7.52
CA ILE A 53 -23.05 3.49 6.10
C ILE A 53 -21.77 2.91 5.46
N ALA A 54 -21.95 2.22 4.34
CA ALA A 54 -20.86 1.76 3.47
C ALA A 54 -21.26 1.99 2.00
N ASP A 55 -20.90 3.15 1.45
CA ASP A 55 -21.16 3.52 0.05
C ASP A 55 -19.86 3.97 -0.63
N PRO A 56 -19.02 3.04 -1.10
CA PRO A 56 -17.80 3.37 -1.80
C PRO A 56 -18.14 4.07 -3.12
N ASN A 57 -17.43 5.15 -3.44
CA ASN A 57 -17.55 5.73 -4.78
C ASN A 57 -17.21 4.66 -5.84
N ILE A 58 -17.90 4.70 -6.97
CA ILE A 58 -17.79 3.67 -8.02
C ILE A 58 -16.34 3.49 -8.52
N GLY A 59 -15.54 4.56 -8.52
CA GLY A 59 -14.13 4.51 -8.89
C GLY A 59 -13.30 3.68 -7.91
N PHE A 60 -13.51 3.86 -6.61
CA PHE A 60 -12.84 3.09 -5.56
C PHE A 60 -13.28 1.63 -5.58
N ALA A 61 -14.57 1.34 -5.75
CA ALA A 61 -15.06 -0.03 -5.91
C ALA A 61 -14.41 -0.72 -7.12
N CYS A 62 -14.28 -0.03 -8.25
CA CYS A 62 -13.58 -0.54 -9.43
C CYS A 62 -12.11 -0.86 -9.14
N GLN A 63 -11.41 0.00 -8.39
CA GLN A 63 -10.02 -0.24 -7.98
C GLN A 63 -9.86 -1.48 -7.10
N LEU A 64 -10.79 -1.70 -6.16
CA LEU A 64 -10.80 -2.89 -5.31
C LEU A 64 -11.06 -4.16 -6.12
N LEU A 65 -12.02 -4.14 -7.05
CA LEU A 65 -12.27 -5.27 -7.96
C LEU A 65 -11.06 -5.58 -8.85
N GLN A 66 -10.38 -4.54 -9.36
CA GLN A 66 -9.13 -4.72 -10.10
C GLN A 66 -8.02 -5.30 -9.21
N CYS A 67 -7.94 -4.86 -7.95
CA CYS A 67 -7.00 -5.41 -6.98
C CYS A 67 -7.26 -6.89 -6.72
N GLN A 68 -8.51 -7.27 -6.44
CA GLN A 68 -8.92 -8.67 -6.25
C GLN A 68 -8.53 -9.53 -7.45
N LYS A 69 -8.78 -9.06 -8.68
CA LYS A 69 -8.36 -9.78 -9.89
C LYS A 69 -6.85 -10.03 -9.94
N ARG A 70 -6.03 -9.11 -9.40
CA ARG A 70 -4.56 -9.28 -9.37
C ARG A 70 -4.13 -10.24 -8.26
N VAL A 71 -4.73 -10.15 -7.08
CA VAL A 71 -4.30 -10.94 -5.92
C VAL A 71 -4.88 -12.35 -5.86
N HIS A 72 -6.03 -12.60 -6.52
CA HIS A 72 -6.73 -13.89 -6.48
C HIS A 72 -6.66 -14.67 -7.81
N ALA A 73 -6.08 -14.10 -8.88
CA ALA A 73 -5.87 -14.87 -10.11
C ALA A 73 -4.75 -15.89 -9.92
N PHE A 74 -5.10 -17.18 -9.94
CA PHE A 74 -4.14 -18.29 -10.02
C PHE A 74 -4.41 -19.16 -11.28
N PRO A 75 -3.39 -19.52 -12.09
CA PRO A 75 -2.05 -18.94 -12.08
C PRO A 75 -2.14 -17.43 -12.33
N LEU A 76 -1.24 -16.65 -11.75
CA LEU A 76 -1.13 -15.21 -11.99
C LEU A 76 -1.23 -15.00 -13.50
N SER A 77 -2.38 -14.52 -13.97
CA SER A 77 -2.64 -14.47 -15.40
C SER A 77 -1.54 -13.63 -16.06
N PRO A 78 -0.93 -14.09 -17.18
CA PRO A 78 0.16 -13.39 -17.85
C PRO A 78 -0.23 -12.01 -18.42
N SER A 79 -1.47 -11.55 -18.18
CA SER A 79 -2.02 -10.27 -18.67
C SER A 79 -1.45 -9.02 -18.00
N SER A 80 -0.35 -9.11 -17.26
CA SER A 80 0.44 -7.94 -16.86
C SER A 80 1.89 -8.32 -16.56
N LEU A 81 2.58 -8.87 -17.58
CA LEU A 81 4.04 -9.02 -17.56
C LEU A 81 4.77 -7.71 -17.23
N LEU A 82 4.16 -6.56 -17.50
CA LEU A 82 4.72 -5.25 -17.25
C LEU A 82 3.60 -4.31 -16.79
N ARG A 83 3.73 -3.76 -15.58
CA ARG A 83 2.88 -2.68 -15.07
C ARG A 83 3.76 -1.49 -14.75
N MET A 84 3.35 -0.31 -15.20
CA MET A 84 4.07 0.92 -14.91
C MET A 84 3.17 1.87 -14.13
N TYR A 85 3.69 2.42 -13.04
CA TYR A 85 3.01 3.44 -12.25
C TYR A 85 3.84 4.70 -12.27
N ARG A 86 3.18 5.85 -12.38
CA ARG A 86 3.76 7.17 -12.19
C ARG A 86 3.40 7.68 -10.81
N VAL A 87 4.39 8.13 -10.05
CA VAL A 87 4.16 8.87 -8.82
C VAL A 87 3.81 10.30 -9.19
N THR A 88 2.60 10.73 -8.87
CA THR A 88 2.07 12.05 -9.24
C THR A 88 1.28 12.62 -8.06
N PRO A 89 1.23 13.95 -7.91
CA PRO A 89 0.27 14.56 -6.99
C PRO A 89 -1.15 14.06 -7.26
N HIS A 90 -1.89 13.77 -6.19
CA HIS A 90 -3.31 13.47 -6.28
C HIS A 90 -4.07 14.65 -6.91
N SER A 91 -3.69 15.87 -6.52
CA SER A 91 -4.36 17.10 -6.92
C SER A 91 -3.32 18.21 -7.13
N PRO A 92 -3.55 19.14 -8.08
CA PRO A 92 -2.70 20.33 -8.20
C PRO A 92 -2.74 21.23 -6.95
N TYR A 93 -3.78 21.11 -6.13
CA TYR A 93 -3.92 21.88 -4.88
C TYR A 93 -3.25 21.21 -3.68
N ASP A 94 -2.79 19.96 -3.83
CA ASP A 94 -2.08 19.21 -2.80
C ASP A 94 -0.88 18.46 -3.42
N PRO A 95 0.20 19.19 -3.75
CA PRO A 95 1.34 18.65 -4.49
C PRO A 95 2.17 17.62 -3.69
N LEU A 96 2.05 17.62 -2.37
CA LEU A 96 2.81 16.72 -1.49
C LEU A 96 2.09 15.39 -1.25
N HIS A 97 0.78 15.33 -1.53
CA HIS A 97 0.02 14.09 -1.48
C HIS A 97 0.19 13.31 -2.79
N LEU A 98 1.29 12.58 -2.89
CA LEU A 98 1.59 11.78 -4.07
C LEU A 98 0.84 10.45 -4.05
N ILE A 99 0.34 10.06 -5.21
CA ILE A 99 -0.35 8.78 -5.42
C ILE A 99 0.30 8.03 -6.59
N PRO A 100 0.31 6.69 -6.55
CA PRO A 100 0.68 5.89 -7.70
C PRO A 100 -0.46 5.81 -8.70
N LYS A 101 -0.24 6.35 -9.89
CA LYS A 101 -1.18 6.25 -11.01
C LYS A 101 -0.67 5.23 -12.02
N MET A 102 -1.44 4.16 -12.22
CA MET A 102 -1.14 3.15 -13.25
C MET A 102 -1.20 3.78 -14.65
N LEU A 103 -0.23 3.48 -15.49
CA LEU A 103 -0.18 3.89 -16.88
C LEU A 103 -0.80 2.81 -17.76
N ASN A 104 -1.61 3.24 -18.74
CA ASN A 104 -2.25 2.32 -19.70
C ASN A 104 -1.27 1.83 -20.77
N ASP A 105 -0.26 2.64 -21.10
CA ASP A 105 0.78 2.31 -22.08
C ASP A 105 2.17 2.45 -21.43
N PRO A 106 2.76 1.34 -20.95
CA PRO A 106 4.08 1.35 -20.35
C PRO A 106 5.15 1.46 -21.45
N SER A 107 5.51 2.69 -21.82
CA SER A 107 6.58 2.96 -22.79
C SER A 107 7.72 3.81 -22.19
N PRO A 108 8.98 3.59 -22.61
CA PRO A 108 10.12 4.36 -22.11
C PRO A 108 10.00 5.87 -22.36
N THR A 109 9.23 6.27 -23.38
CA THR A 109 8.97 7.68 -23.73
C THR A 109 8.14 8.43 -22.68
N VAL A 110 7.49 7.72 -21.76
CA VAL A 110 6.70 8.32 -20.67
C VAL A 110 7.56 8.65 -19.45
N LEU A 111 8.80 8.11 -19.39
CA LEU A 111 9.74 8.41 -18.30
C LEU A 111 10.16 9.88 -18.38
N ASP A 112 9.74 10.65 -17.38
CA ASP A 112 10.00 12.08 -17.27
C ASP A 112 11.05 12.31 -16.19
N SER A 113 12.14 13.01 -16.53
CA SER A 113 13.24 13.31 -15.60
C SER A 113 12.80 14.01 -14.30
N ARG A 114 11.61 14.61 -14.26
CA ARG A 114 11.07 15.30 -13.07
C ARG A 114 10.32 14.37 -12.12
N GLY A 115 10.08 13.13 -12.52
CA GLY A 115 9.20 12.20 -11.81
C GLY A 115 9.89 10.96 -11.28
N ALA A 116 9.13 10.20 -10.49
CA ALA A 116 9.45 8.83 -10.11
C ALA A 116 8.44 7.85 -10.72
N PHE A 117 8.94 6.71 -11.17
CA PHE A 117 8.17 5.69 -11.86
C PHE A 117 8.45 4.32 -11.27
N ILE A 118 7.43 3.48 -11.17
CA ILE A 118 7.52 2.12 -10.65
C ILE A 118 7.18 1.17 -11.78
N ILE A 119 8.11 0.28 -12.11
CA ILE A 119 7.99 -0.67 -13.19
C ILE A 119 7.96 -2.06 -12.56
N HIS A 120 6.78 -2.66 -12.52
CA HIS A 120 6.55 -3.97 -11.94
C HIS A 120 6.58 -5.03 -13.05
N LEU A 121 7.58 -5.91 -12.98
CA LEU A 121 7.73 -7.12 -13.79
C LEU A 121 7.58 -8.35 -12.87
N PRO A 122 7.17 -9.53 -13.39
CA PRO A 122 7.03 -10.75 -12.60
C PRO A 122 8.29 -11.13 -11.79
N ALA A 123 9.47 -10.83 -12.33
CA ALA A 123 10.74 -11.20 -11.73
C ALA A 123 11.36 -10.10 -10.84
N SER A 124 10.92 -8.84 -10.94
CA SER A 124 11.55 -7.70 -10.25
C SER A 124 10.64 -6.48 -10.28
N ILE A 125 10.75 -5.61 -9.27
CA ILE A 125 10.16 -4.28 -9.28
C ILE A 125 11.28 -3.25 -9.40
N TYR A 126 11.23 -2.43 -10.45
CA TYR A 126 12.18 -1.33 -10.63
C TYR A 126 11.54 -0.01 -10.18
N VAL A 127 12.29 0.76 -9.39
CA VAL A 127 11.96 2.14 -9.03
C VAL A 127 12.88 3.04 -9.82
N TRP A 128 12.36 3.65 -10.87
CA TRP A 128 13.09 4.60 -11.69
C TRP A 128 12.91 6.02 -11.14
N ILE A 129 14.01 6.72 -10.88
CA ILE A 129 14.02 8.08 -10.33
C ILE A 129 14.66 9.03 -11.35
N GLY A 130 13.91 10.03 -11.78
CA GLY A 130 14.41 11.05 -12.69
C GLY A 130 15.46 11.95 -12.05
N LYS A 131 16.43 12.43 -12.83
CA LYS A 131 17.54 13.27 -12.32
C LYS A 131 17.10 14.64 -11.79
N LYS A 132 15.91 15.10 -12.19
CA LYS A 132 15.27 16.34 -11.74
C LYS A 132 14.11 16.06 -10.78
N SER A 133 13.99 14.84 -10.26
CA SER A 133 12.97 14.45 -9.31
C SER A 133 13.23 15.11 -7.95
N GLU A 134 12.16 15.51 -7.28
CA GLU A 134 12.26 15.95 -5.89
C GLU A 134 12.44 14.74 -4.95
N ALA A 135 13.08 14.95 -3.81
CA ALA A 135 13.35 13.90 -2.83
C ALA A 135 12.07 13.24 -2.29
N ILE A 136 10.96 14.01 -2.23
CA ILE A 136 9.65 13.49 -1.81
C ILE A 136 9.14 12.40 -2.76
N MET A 137 9.39 12.52 -4.06
CA MET A 137 8.95 11.53 -5.04
C MET A 137 9.71 10.21 -4.89
N GLU A 138 11.01 10.25 -4.57
CA GLU A 138 11.77 9.04 -4.26
C GLU A 138 11.22 8.36 -3.00
N ARG A 139 11.03 9.13 -1.92
CA ARG A 139 10.49 8.62 -0.65
C ARG A 139 9.14 7.94 -0.86
N ASP A 140 8.23 8.62 -1.56
CA ASP A 140 6.88 8.11 -1.77
C ASP A 140 6.87 6.94 -2.75
N ALA A 141 7.73 6.94 -3.79
CA ALA A 141 7.90 5.78 -4.67
C ALA A 141 8.32 4.52 -3.90
N ARG A 142 9.26 4.65 -2.95
CA ARG A 142 9.66 3.54 -2.07
C ARG A 142 8.50 3.07 -1.19
N GLY A 143 7.73 4.01 -0.63
CA GLY A 143 6.53 3.71 0.15
C GLY A 143 5.48 2.93 -0.65
N VAL A 144 5.21 3.36 -1.88
CA VAL A 144 4.29 2.67 -2.80
C VAL A 144 4.78 1.25 -3.10
N VAL A 145 6.07 1.06 -3.41
CA VAL A 145 6.57 -0.29 -3.71
C VAL A 145 6.43 -1.22 -2.50
N CYS A 146 6.64 -0.71 -1.28
CA CYS A 146 6.40 -1.47 -0.07
C CYS A 146 4.94 -1.91 0.04
N GLN A 147 3.99 -1.01 -0.24
CA GLN A 147 2.56 -1.33 -0.26
C GLN A 147 2.22 -2.37 -1.33
N ILE A 148 2.75 -2.23 -2.56
CA ILE A 148 2.53 -3.20 -3.64
C ILE A 148 3.05 -4.58 -3.23
N SER A 149 4.28 -4.66 -2.71
CA SER A 149 4.89 -5.92 -2.27
C SER A 149 4.08 -6.56 -1.14
N HIS A 150 3.62 -5.76 -0.16
CA HIS A 150 2.85 -6.24 0.98
C HIS A 150 1.45 -6.75 0.57
N TYR A 151 0.68 -5.93 -0.14
CA TYR A 151 -0.72 -6.27 -0.47
C TYR A 151 -0.83 -7.28 -1.61
N GLU A 152 0.06 -7.23 -2.61
CA GLU A 152 0.07 -8.21 -3.70
C GLU A 152 0.90 -9.46 -3.39
N LYS A 153 1.47 -9.56 -2.18
CA LYS A 153 2.32 -10.68 -1.71
C LYS A 153 3.48 -10.97 -2.68
N VAL A 154 4.02 -9.93 -3.31
CA VAL A 154 5.10 -10.06 -4.32
C VAL A 154 6.44 -10.21 -3.61
N GLN A 155 7.08 -11.37 -3.82
CA GLN A 155 8.44 -11.69 -3.31
C GLN A 155 9.54 -11.36 -4.32
N ALA A 156 9.36 -10.30 -5.11
CA ALA A 156 10.32 -9.90 -6.14
C ALA A 156 11.35 -8.92 -5.57
N PRO A 157 12.61 -8.95 -6.04
CA PRO A 157 13.61 -7.96 -5.70
C PRO A 157 13.17 -6.56 -6.13
N ILE A 158 13.41 -5.58 -5.26
CA ILE A 158 13.15 -4.16 -5.52
C ILE A 158 14.48 -3.49 -5.86
N ILE A 159 14.57 -2.92 -7.07
CA ILE A 159 15.79 -2.32 -7.60
C ILE A 159 15.54 -0.84 -7.87
N THR A 160 16.32 0.05 -7.25
CA THR A 160 16.28 1.48 -7.56
C THR A 160 17.24 1.80 -8.70
N VAL A 161 16.76 2.51 -9.72
CA VAL A 161 17.50 2.93 -10.91
C VAL A 161 17.41 4.45 -11.01
N MET A 162 18.56 5.12 -11.08
CA MET A 162 18.62 6.57 -11.33
C MET A 162 18.66 6.83 -12.83
N GLU A 163 18.08 7.94 -13.29
CA GLU A 163 18.21 8.36 -14.69
C GLU A 163 19.65 8.74 -15.04
N GLY A 164 20.19 8.11 -16.09
CA GLY A 164 21.50 8.40 -16.68
C GLY A 164 22.49 7.24 -16.50
#